data_AF-A0AAE9N1A6-F1
#
_entry.id   AF-A0AAE9N1A6-F1
#
_cell.length_a   1.000
_cell.length_b   1.000
_cell.length_c   1.000
_cell.angle_alpha   90.00
_cell.angle_beta   90.00
_cell.angle_gamma   90.00
#
_symmetry.space_group_name_H-M   'P 1'
#
loop_
_entity.id
_entity.type
_entity.pdbx_description
1 polymer ?
#
loop_
_entity_poly.entity_id
_entity_poly.type
_entity_poly.pdbx_seq_one_letter_code
_entity_poly.pdbx_strand_id
1 'polypeptide(L)'
;MDNLKKDITLISGIGQLSTTLLGTGLFMIPAISAGIAGHFSLWAWIILLIAICPIALTFAQLGKRYPSAGGTAFFVRKAFNSNLESSVAWLFVSVIPVALPAGVTLASGFLNELLPESMNIPLFTQAFVVFLLMLVNLLGTKSSGRLQTVIALSIFALVGAFLWKGDVGPADLTMPAITIDSTWSIATALGVMFWCFVGIEAFAHMGEEFKNPQRDFPIAIIVGCFVAGLTYWACSVVILKFGAYGSAEFDNASIPWLSAYLFGDHAKWLISVIGFSACFASVNLYTQSLARMVWAQAREHKPTSAIARVSVRGVPANATLIVGAILIASCVTGSISGLDLEFFLKLANGIFVLVYLLAMLAAYKLLKGWGKVLAGFSLVLCTAVFICLGWSMLYAVTIFAVLSLPWKQWRKKNTRRVTD
;
A
#
# COMPACT_ATOMS: atom_id res chain seq x y z
N MET A 1 27.17 0.52 -12.85
CA MET A 1 25.87 0.13 -13.45
C MET A 1 24.87 1.10 -12.85
N ASP A 2 24.31 1.99 -13.65
CA ASP A 2 23.64 3.19 -13.11
C ASP A 2 22.11 3.12 -13.25
N ASN A 3 21.61 1.99 -13.76
CA ASN A 3 20.20 1.74 -14.04
C ASN A 3 19.71 0.46 -13.35
N LEU A 4 18.44 0.46 -12.95
CA LEU A 4 17.76 -0.72 -12.42
C LEU A 4 17.57 -1.79 -13.50
N LYS A 5 17.42 -3.05 -13.08
CA LYS A 5 17.16 -4.16 -14.01
C LYS A 5 15.68 -4.23 -14.38
N LYS A 6 15.42 -4.42 -15.67
CA LYS A 6 14.07 -4.60 -16.22
C LYS A 6 13.61 -6.05 -16.07
N ASP A 7 13.31 -6.47 -14.86
CA ASP A 7 12.97 -7.86 -14.54
C ASP A 7 11.46 -8.12 -14.37
N ILE A 8 10.64 -7.06 -14.21
CA ILE A 8 9.21 -7.22 -13.94
C ILE A 8 8.46 -7.56 -15.23
N THR A 9 7.84 -8.74 -15.24
CA THR A 9 6.91 -9.20 -16.29
C THR A 9 5.48 -8.82 -15.93
N LEU A 10 4.56 -8.88 -16.91
CA LEU A 10 3.14 -8.62 -16.68
C LEU A 10 2.55 -9.47 -15.53
N ILE A 11 2.72 -10.79 -15.55
CA ILE A 11 2.17 -11.70 -14.52
C ILE A 11 2.74 -11.34 -13.15
N SER A 12 4.05 -11.09 -13.09
CA SER A 12 4.70 -10.69 -11.83
C SER A 12 4.20 -9.33 -11.35
N GLY A 13 3.96 -8.37 -12.24
CA GLY A 13 3.40 -7.07 -11.89
C GLY A 13 1.97 -7.18 -11.35
N ILE A 14 1.12 -8.00 -11.98
CA ILE A 14 -0.24 -8.28 -11.49
C ILE A 14 -0.17 -8.90 -10.09
N GLY A 15 0.66 -9.94 -9.91
CA GLY A 15 0.87 -10.58 -8.62
C GLY A 15 1.30 -9.60 -7.55
N GLN A 16 2.34 -8.80 -7.83
CA GLN A 16 2.88 -7.80 -6.92
C GLN A 16 1.85 -6.75 -6.47
N LEU A 17 1.13 -6.17 -7.42
CA LEU A 17 0.10 -5.18 -7.08
C LEU A 17 -1.03 -5.84 -6.28
N SER A 18 -1.56 -6.96 -6.77
CA SER A 18 -2.67 -7.65 -6.11
C SER A 18 -2.31 -8.01 -4.66
N THR A 19 -1.13 -8.59 -4.42
CA THR A 19 -0.70 -8.92 -3.04
C THR A 19 -0.45 -7.70 -2.19
N THR A 20 0.03 -6.60 -2.76
CA THR A 20 0.27 -5.38 -1.98
C THR A 20 -1.04 -4.80 -1.49
N LEU A 21 -2.04 -4.74 -2.39
CA LEU A 21 -3.39 -4.27 -2.07
C LEU A 21 -4.04 -5.20 -1.05
N LEU A 22 -4.01 -6.52 -1.28
CA LEU A 22 -4.60 -7.51 -0.38
C LEU A 22 -3.95 -7.49 1.00
N GLY A 23 -2.61 -7.53 1.05
CA GLY A 23 -1.75 -7.27 2.22
C GLY A 23 -2.39 -7.45 3.59
N THR A 24 -2.31 -6.39 4.39
CA THR A 24 -2.96 -6.29 5.70
C THR A 24 -4.46 -6.04 5.58
N GLY A 25 -4.91 -5.40 4.49
CA GLY A 25 -6.30 -5.00 4.32
C GLY A 25 -7.28 -6.18 4.25
N LEU A 26 -6.90 -7.30 3.64
CA LEU A 26 -7.76 -8.47 3.44
C LEU A 26 -8.19 -9.10 4.76
N PHE A 27 -7.32 -9.11 5.76
CA PHE A 27 -7.59 -9.74 7.06
C PHE A 27 -8.43 -8.87 7.98
N MET A 28 -8.57 -7.58 7.67
CA MET A 28 -9.16 -6.59 8.57
C MET A 28 -10.38 -5.90 7.99
N ILE A 29 -10.26 -5.34 6.79
CA ILE A 29 -11.23 -4.42 6.22
C ILE A 29 -12.57 -5.08 5.86
N PRO A 30 -12.63 -6.32 5.32
CA PRO A 30 -13.89 -7.02 5.13
C PRO A 30 -14.74 -7.13 6.41
N ALA A 31 -14.14 -7.50 7.54
CA ALA A 31 -14.84 -7.62 8.81
C ALA A 31 -15.26 -6.25 9.37
N ILE A 32 -14.36 -5.27 9.37
CA ILE A 32 -14.68 -3.90 9.83
C ILE A 32 -15.82 -3.30 9.01
N SER A 33 -15.76 -3.43 7.69
CA SER A 33 -16.77 -2.86 6.80
C SER A 33 -18.13 -3.57 6.91
N ALA A 34 -18.15 -4.89 7.14
CA ALA A 34 -19.35 -5.62 7.50
C ALA A 34 -19.89 -5.20 8.89
N GLY A 35 -19.01 -4.88 9.85
CA GLY A 35 -19.41 -4.28 11.14
C GLY A 35 -20.11 -2.94 11.00
N ILE A 36 -19.65 -2.10 10.07
CA ILE A 36 -20.20 -0.76 9.83
C ILE A 36 -21.52 -0.80 9.04
N ALA A 37 -21.58 -1.59 7.97
CA ALA A 37 -22.66 -1.53 6.98
C ALA A 37 -23.46 -2.84 6.84
N GLY A 38 -23.08 -3.92 7.53
CA GLY A 38 -23.69 -5.24 7.37
C GLY A 38 -23.67 -5.67 5.90
N HIS A 39 -24.82 -6.16 5.42
CA HIS A 39 -24.99 -6.59 4.03
C HIS A 39 -24.84 -5.46 3.00
N PHE A 40 -25.00 -4.19 3.40
CA PHE A 40 -24.74 -3.05 2.51
C PHE A 40 -23.25 -2.87 2.18
N SER A 41 -22.35 -3.52 2.91
CA SER A 41 -20.91 -3.53 2.59
C SER A 41 -20.62 -4.13 1.20
N LEU A 42 -21.46 -5.04 0.70
CA LEU A 42 -21.32 -5.59 -0.66
C LEU A 42 -21.54 -4.51 -1.74
N TRP A 43 -22.50 -3.60 -1.52
CA TRP A 43 -22.68 -2.42 -2.38
C TRP A 43 -21.48 -1.48 -2.27
N ALA A 44 -20.98 -1.25 -1.05
CA ALA A 44 -19.81 -0.41 -0.83
C ALA A 44 -18.59 -0.91 -1.61
N TRP A 45 -18.32 -2.23 -1.65
CA TRP A 45 -17.25 -2.81 -2.45
C TRP A 45 -17.42 -2.57 -3.95
N ILE A 46 -18.63 -2.73 -4.49
CA ILE A 46 -18.91 -2.49 -5.92
C ILE A 46 -18.72 -1.01 -6.25
N ILE A 47 -19.27 -0.11 -5.43
CA ILE A 47 -19.13 1.33 -5.59
C ILE A 47 -17.65 1.74 -5.51
N LEU A 48 -16.90 1.18 -4.56
CA LEU A 48 -15.47 1.43 -4.41
C LEU A 48 -14.67 0.96 -5.62
N LEU A 49 -14.97 -0.23 -6.13
CA LEU A 49 -14.29 -0.78 -7.31
C LEU A 49 -14.51 0.10 -8.55
N ILE A 50 -15.70 0.68 -8.69
CA ILE A 50 -16.01 1.67 -9.73
C ILE A 50 -15.26 2.98 -9.46
N ALA A 51 -15.24 3.45 -8.21
CA ALA A 51 -14.58 4.70 -7.82
C ALA A 51 -13.06 4.66 -7.94
N ILE A 52 -12.42 3.50 -7.73
CA ILE A 52 -10.97 3.35 -7.88
C ILE A 52 -10.53 3.24 -9.35
N CYS A 53 -11.38 2.75 -10.25
CA CYS A 53 -11.08 2.65 -11.68
C CYS A 53 -10.48 3.94 -12.29
N PRO A 54 -11.08 5.13 -12.14
CA PRO A 54 -10.52 6.36 -12.70
C PRO A 54 -9.14 6.69 -12.11
N ILE A 55 -8.93 6.47 -10.81
CA ILE A 55 -7.65 6.71 -10.14
C ILE A 55 -6.59 5.76 -10.68
N ALA A 56 -6.90 4.47 -10.73
CA ALA A 56 -6.02 3.42 -11.24
C ALA A 56 -5.65 3.67 -12.71
N LEU A 57 -6.62 3.99 -13.56
CA LEU A 57 -6.39 4.33 -14.95
C LEU A 57 -5.56 5.60 -15.12
N THR A 58 -5.72 6.59 -14.25
CA THR A 58 -4.90 7.82 -14.26
C THR A 58 -3.44 7.50 -13.93
N PHE A 59 -3.18 6.69 -12.90
CA PHE A 59 -1.84 6.18 -12.60
C PHE A 59 -1.27 5.33 -13.72
N ALA A 60 -2.08 4.46 -14.34
CA ALA A 60 -1.69 3.65 -15.48
C ALA A 60 -1.22 4.51 -16.66
N GLN A 61 -1.95 5.59 -16.99
CA GLN A 61 -1.56 6.51 -18.06
C GLN A 61 -0.29 7.30 -17.73
N LEU A 62 -0.15 7.75 -16.48
CA LEU A 62 1.06 8.44 -16.02
C LEU A 62 2.28 7.52 -16.09
N GLY A 63 2.20 6.31 -15.54
CA GLY A 63 3.31 5.35 -15.55
C GLY A 63 3.65 4.84 -16.95
N LYS A 64 2.65 4.69 -17.83
CA LYS A 64 2.87 4.41 -19.26
C LYS A 64 3.72 5.50 -19.94
N ARG A 65 3.43 6.77 -19.65
CA ARG A 65 4.06 7.91 -20.33
C ARG A 65 5.38 8.34 -19.69
N TYR A 66 5.50 8.15 -18.38
CA TYR A 66 6.61 8.64 -17.56
C TYR A 66 7.14 7.54 -16.62
N PRO A 67 7.62 6.39 -17.12
CA PRO A 67 8.13 5.32 -16.27
C PRO A 67 9.40 5.78 -15.54
N SER A 68 9.35 5.83 -14.21
CA SER A 68 10.45 6.31 -13.37
C SER A 68 10.41 5.70 -11.98
N ALA A 69 11.57 5.38 -11.42
CA ALA A 69 11.71 5.01 -10.00
C ALA A 69 11.34 6.14 -9.03
N GLY A 70 11.29 7.38 -9.49
CA GLY A 70 10.78 8.52 -8.72
C GLY A 70 9.26 8.49 -8.54
N GLY A 71 8.53 7.64 -9.27
CA GLY A 71 7.09 7.44 -9.13
C GLY A 71 6.30 8.74 -9.12
N THR A 72 5.43 8.92 -8.13
CA THR A 72 4.59 10.12 -7.99
C THR A 72 5.40 11.41 -7.86
N ALA A 73 6.54 11.40 -7.16
CA ALA A 73 7.40 12.58 -7.05
C ALA A 73 7.90 13.06 -8.43
N PHE A 74 8.21 12.10 -9.33
CA PHE A 74 8.61 12.41 -10.70
C PHE A 74 7.45 13.00 -11.52
N PHE A 75 6.22 12.52 -11.34
CA PHE A 75 5.04 13.12 -12.00
C PHE A 75 4.86 14.58 -11.56
N VAL A 76 4.99 14.86 -10.27
CA VAL A 76 4.89 16.22 -9.72
C VAL A 76 6.02 17.11 -10.25
N ARG A 77 7.25 16.60 -10.38
CA ARG A 77 8.36 17.32 -11.02
C ARG A 77 8.02 17.76 -12.44
N LYS A 78 7.52 16.82 -13.25
CA LYS A 78 7.18 17.06 -14.65
C LYS A 78 6.02 18.05 -14.80
N ALA A 79 5.05 18.00 -13.90
CA ALA A 79 3.92 18.91 -13.92
C ALA A 79 4.27 20.30 -13.39
N PHE A 80 5.04 20.40 -12.31
CA PHE A 80 5.25 21.64 -11.56
C PHE A 80 6.71 22.07 -11.51
N ASN A 81 7.51 21.55 -10.56
CA ASN A 81 8.92 21.89 -10.38
C ASN A 81 9.65 20.90 -9.45
N SER A 82 10.98 21.03 -9.35
CA SER A 82 11.83 20.16 -8.53
C SER A 82 11.74 20.40 -7.03
N ASN A 83 11.26 21.56 -6.57
CA ASN A 83 11.04 21.79 -5.14
C ASN A 83 9.86 20.95 -4.65
N LEU A 84 8.75 20.97 -5.39
CA LEU A 84 7.58 20.14 -5.06
C LEU A 84 7.87 18.64 -5.19
N GLU A 85 8.70 18.24 -6.15
CA GLU A 85 9.25 16.87 -6.21
C GLU A 85 9.93 16.48 -4.90
N SER A 86 10.87 17.31 -4.42
CA SER A 86 11.57 17.05 -3.15
C SER A 86 10.59 16.96 -1.98
N SER A 87 9.57 17.82 -1.92
CA SER A 87 8.56 17.79 -0.86
C SER A 87 7.71 16.51 -0.90
N VAL A 88 7.29 16.06 -2.08
CA VAL A 88 6.57 14.78 -2.26
C VAL A 88 7.47 13.61 -1.88
N ALA A 89 8.74 13.63 -2.27
CA ALA A 89 9.67 12.57 -1.90
C ALA A 89 9.89 12.49 -0.39
N TRP A 90 10.06 13.63 0.29
CA TRP A 90 10.16 13.66 1.76
C TRP A 90 8.85 13.24 2.44
N LEU A 91 7.70 13.57 1.85
CA LEU A 91 6.40 13.12 2.32
C LEU A 91 6.31 11.58 2.28
N PHE A 92 6.75 10.93 1.19
CA PHE A 92 6.89 9.47 1.15
C PHE A 92 7.91 8.91 2.14
N VAL A 93 9.06 9.57 2.35
CA VAL A 93 10.03 9.13 3.37
C VAL A 93 9.41 9.16 4.77
N SER A 94 8.53 10.13 5.05
CA SER A 94 7.81 10.22 6.33
C SER A 94 6.83 9.07 6.58
N VAL A 95 6.46 8.31 5.54
CA VAL A 95 5.66 7.08 5.66
C VAL A 95 6.46 5.96 6.32
N ILE A 96 7.80 5.91 6.13
CA ILE A 96 8.65 4.83 6.66
C ILE A 96 8.48 4.67 8.18
N PRO A 97 8.60 5.71 9.02
CA PRO A 97 8.44 5.55 10.46
C PRO A 97 7.00 5.35 10.94
N VAL A 98 6.01 5.55 10.07
CA VAL A 98 4.60 5.58 10.47
C VAL A 98 3.85 4.34 9.96
N ALA A 99 3.82 4.11 8.65
CA ALA A 99 2.99 3.04 8.07
C ALA A 99 3.66 1.68 8.06
N LEU A 100 4.97 1.62 7.81
CA LEU A 100 5.67 0.33 7.67
C LEU A 100 5.74 -0.44 9.00
N PRO A 101 6.03 0.19 10.17
CA PRO A 101 6.00 -0.50 11.45
C PRO A 101 4.64 -1.15 11.71
N ALA A 102 3.54 -0.46 11.36
CA ALA A 102 2.20 -1.02 11.52
C ALA A 102 2.00 -2.32 10.73
N GLY A 103 2.45 -2.34 9.47
CA GLY A 103 2.44 -3.56 8.65
C GLY A 103 3.37 -4.65 9.18
N VAL A 104 4.54 -4.28 9.73
CA VAL A 104 5.47 -5.23 10.37
C VAL A 104 4.87 -5.83 11.63
N THR A 105 4.16 -5.05 12.45
CA THR A 105 3.46 -5.53 13.64
C THR A 105 2.38 -6.55 13.28
N LEU A 106 1.56 -6.26 12.27
CA LEU A 106 0.56 -7.21 11.78
C LEU A 106 1.19 -8.50 11.23
N ALA A 107 2.25 -8.38 10.41
CA ALA A 107 2.99 -9.55 9.94
C ALA A 107 3.58 -10.35 11.12
N SER A 108 4.15 -9.68 12.12
CA SER A 108 4.70 -10.34 13.31
C SER A 108 3.62 -11.07 14.12
N GLY A 109 2.38 -10.56 14.17
CA GLY A 109 1.26 -11.23 14.83
C GLY A 109 0.98 -12.60 14.22
N PHE A 110 0.88 -12.69 12.89
CA PHE A 110 0.74 -13.98 12.21
C PHE A 110 1.96 -14.89 12.37
N LEU A 111 3.16 -14.32 12.44
CA LEU A 111 4.38 -15.08 12.66
C LEU A 111 4.45 -15.65 14.08
N ASN A 112 3.96 -14.92 15.08
CA ASN A 112 3.96 -15.36 16.48
C ASN A 112 3.15 -16.64 16.66
N GLU A 113 2.03 -16.80 15.94
CA GLU A 113 1.23 -18.03 15.92
C GLU A 113 1.96 -19.24 15.34
N LEU A 114 3.05 -19.03 14.61
CA LEU A 114 3.88 -20.09 14.01
C LEU A 114 5.11 -20.44 14.86
N LEU A 115 5.47 -19.57 15.81
CA LEU A 115 6.67 -19.71 16.62
C LEU A 115 6.34 -20.32 17.98
N PRO A 116 7.27 -21.06 18.61
CA PRO A 116 7.14 -21.47 19.99
C PRO A 116 6.97 -20.25 20.91
N GLU A 117 6.19 -20.37 21.99
CA GLU A 117 5.93 -19.28 22.94
C GLU A 117 7.22 -18.64 23.49
N SER A 118 8.29 -19.43 23.63
CA SER A 118 9.61 -18.95 24.09
C SER A 118 10.28 -17.94 23.15
N MET A 119 9.89 -17.89 21.88
CA MET A 119 10.39 -16.97 20.85
C MET A 119 9.40 -15.84 20.54
N ASN A 120 8.24 -15.79 21.20
CA ASN A 120 7.19 -14.79 21.01
C ASN A 120 7.50 -13.48 21.77
N ILE A 121 8.66 -12.90 21.48
CA ILE A 121 9.05 -11.58 21.97
C ILE A 121 8.73 -10.57 20.85
N PRO A 122 7.79 -9.62 21.04
CA PRO A 122 7.29 -8.76 19.96
C PRO A 122 8.39 -8.05 19.17
N LEU A 123 9.39 -7.49 19.87
CA LEU A 123 10.50 -6.79 19.21
C LEU A 123 11.40 -7.75 18.42
N PHE A 124 11.61 -8.96 18.91
CA PHE A 124 12.41 -9.98 18.23
C PHE A 124 11.73 -10.42 16.92
N THR A 125 10.43 -10.70 16.96
CA THR A 125 9.70 -11.16 15.78
C THR A 125 9.56 -10.04 14.76
N GLN A 126 9.31 -8.80 15.17
CA GLN A 126 9.37 -7.63 14.28
C GLN A 126 10.76 -7.46 13.64
N ALA A 127 11.84 -7.57 14.43
CA ALA A 127 13.21 -7.49 13.91
C ALA A 127 13.52 -8.60 12.91
N PHE A 128 13.03 -9.81 13.17
CA PHE A 128 13.16 -10.94 12.25
C PHE A 128 12.40 -10.71 10.94
N VAL A 129 11.18 -10.16 10.99
CA VAL A 129 10.44 -9.75 9.79
C VAL A 129 11.24 -8.71 8.98
N VAL A 130 11.76 -7.67 9.63
CA VAL A 130 12.59 -6.66 8.94
C VAL A 130 13.85 -7.26 8.34
N PHE A 131 14.50 -8.20 9.03
CA PHE A 131 15.65 -8.93 8.52
C PHE A 131 15.29 -9.71 7.23
N LEU A 132 14.18 -10.45 7.23
CA LEU A 132 13.70 -11.17 6.05
C LEU A 132 13.36 -10.20 4.90
N LEU A 133 12.75 -9.05 5.19
CA LEU A 133 12.48 -8.01 4.21
C LEU A 133 13.78 -7.52 3.57
N MET A 134 14.81 -7.23 4.37
CA MET A 134 16.12 -6.81 3.84
C MET A 134 16.76 -7.88 2.98
N LEU A 135 16.71 -9.14 3.43
CA LEU A 135 17.24 -10.27 2.67
C LEU A 135 16.57 -10.38 1.30
N VAL A 136 15.24 -10.43 1.24
CA VAL A 136 14.48 -10.53 -0.01
C VAL A 136 14.79 -9.34 -0.93
N ASN A 137 14.87 -8.13 -0.38
CA ASN A 137 15.14 -6.93 -1.15
C ASN A 137 16.55 -6.87 -1.73
N LEU A 138 17.55 -7.39 -1.01
CA LEU A 138 18.94 -7.46 -1.47
C LEU A 138 19.21 -8.66 -2.40
N LEU A 139 18.35 -9.69 -2.41
CA LEU A 139 18.42 -10.80 -3.36
C LEU A 139 17.97 -10.41 -4.79
N GLY A 140 17.17 -9.35 -4.94
CA GLY A 140 16.76 -8.83 -6.25
C GLY A 140 15.27 -8.92 -6.55
N THR A 141 14.83 -8.09 -7.49
CA THR A 141 13.41 -7.88 -7.84
C THR A 141 12.74 -9.11 -8.45
N LYS A 142 13.48 -9.90 -9.23
CA LYS A 142 12.98 -11.14 -9.83
C LYS A 142 12.55 -12.18 -8.78
N SER A 143 13.29 -12.29 -7.68
CA SER A 143 12.95 -13.21 -6.58
C SER A 143 11.69 -12.73 -5.86
N SER A 144 11.66 -11.44 -5.52
CA SER A 144 10.51 -10.82 -4.86
C SER A 144 9.22 -10.91 -5.69
N GLY A 145 9.28 -10.67 -7.00
CA GLY A 145 8.12 -10.74 -7.86
C GLY A 145 7.52 -12.14 -8.00
N ARG A 146 8.35 -13.19 -7.95
CA ARG A 146 7.88 -14.59 -7.92
C ARG A 146 7.21 -14.93 -6.60
N LEU A 147 7.83 -14.55 -5.48
CA LEU A 147 7.28 -14.74 -4.15
C LEU A 147 5.89 -14.09 -4.04
N GLN A 148 5.75 -12.84 -4.46
CA GLN A 148 4.47 -12.13 -4.46
C GLN A 148 3.42 -12.81 -5.35
N THR A 149 3.80 -13.33 -6.52
CA THR A 149 2.86 -14.07 -7.37
C THR A 149 2.32 -15.33 -6.68
N VAL A 150 3.21 -16.10 -6.02
CA VAL A 150 2.81 -17.29 -5.26
C VAL A 150 1.85 -16.92 -4.13
N ILE A 151 2.15 -15.86 -3.38
CA ILE A 151 1.32 -15.37 -2.28
C ILE A 151 -0.06 -14.95 -2.78
N ALA A 152 -0.14 -14.25 -3.93
CA ALA A 152 -1.40 -13.89 -4.54
C ALA A 152 -2.24 -15.14 -4.80
N LEU A 153 -1.66 -16.13 -5.48
CA LEU A 153 -2.33 -17.39 -5.82
C LEU A 153 -2.79 -18.16 -4.56
N SER A 154 -1.99 -18.16 -3.49
CA SER A 154 -2.37 -18.75 -2.21
C SER A 154 -3.58 -18.05 -1.59
N ILE A 155 -3.66 -16.72 -1.66
CA ILE A 155 -4.83 -15.97 -1.20
C ILE A 155 -6.06 -16.28 -2.06
N PHE A 156 -5.93 -16.35 -3.39
CA PHE A 156 -7.04 -16.74 -4.27
C PHE A 156 -7.54 -18.14 -3.97
N ALA A 157 -6.62 -19.10 -3.78
CA ALA A 157 -6.97 -20.46 -3.41
C ALA A 157 -7.67 -20.51 -2.06
N LEU A 158 -7.22 -19.70 -1.08
CA LEU A 158 -7.86 -19.62 0.24
C LEU A 158 -9.30 -19.11 0.15
N VAL A 159 -9.51 -17.98 -0.53
CA VAL A 159 -10.85 -17.40 -0.68
C VAL A 159 -11.75 -18.33 -1.50
N GLY A 160 -11.22 -18.97 -2.56
CA GLY A 160 -11.94 -19.99 -3.31
C GLY A 160 -12.34 -21.19 -2.45
N ALA A 161 -11.45 -21.64 -1.56
CA ALA A 161 -11.74 -22.72 -0.62
C ALA A 161 -12.82 -22.32 0.39
N PHE A 162 -12.83 -21.06 0.87
CA PHE A 162 -13.91 -20.55 1.72
C PHE A 162 -15.26 -20.51 1.01
N LEU A 163 -15.30 -20.04 -0.24
CA LEU A 163 -16.54 -20.04 -1.03
C LEU A 163 -17.08 -21.46 -1.22
N TRP A 164 -16.19 -22.41 -1.54
CA TRP A 164 -16.56 -23.80 -1.77
C TRP A 164 -16.99 -24.52 -0.48
N LYS A 165 -16.16 -24.47 0.57
CA LYS A 165 -16.43 -25.17 1.84
C LYS A 165 -17.56 -24.52 2.62
N GLY A 166 -17.70 -23.20 2.51
CA GLY A 166 -18.79 -22.44 3.10
C GLY A 166 -20.10 -22.55 2.33
N ASP A 167 -20.16 -23.37 1.27
CA ASP A 167 -21.35 -23.62 0.43
C ASP A 167 -22.04 -22.31 0.00
N VAL A 168 -21.26 -21.32 -0.43
CA VAL A 168 -21.75 -19.99 -0.76
C VAL A 168 -22.62 -20.07 -2.02
N GLY A 169 -23.91 -19.78 -1.85
CA GLY A 169 -24.92 -19.89 -2.91
C GLY A 169 -25.49 -18.53 -3.34
N PRO A 170 -26.40 -18.51 -4.33
CA PRO A 170 -27.02 -17.27 -4.81
C PRO A 170 -27.74 -16.45 -3.74
N ALA A 171 -28.27 -17.11 -2.70
CA ALA A 171 -28.92 -16.45 -1.56
C ALA A 171 -27.94 -15.61 -0.73
N ASP A 172 -26.68 -16.03 -0.60
CA ASP A 172 -25.65 -15.30 0.15
C ASP A 172 -25.14 -14.05 -0.60
N LEU A 173 -25.41 -13.99 -1.91
CA LEU A 173 -25.08 -12.85 -2.77
C LEU A 173 -26.21 -11.82 -2.82
N THR A 174 -27.28 -12.01 -2.03
CA THR A 174 -28.42 -11.10 -2.01
C THR A 174 -28.02 -9.77 -1.40
N MET A 175 -28.14 -8.71 -2.21
CA MET A 175 -27.84 -7.35 -1.78
C MET A 175 -29.14 -6.63 -1.43
N PRO A 176 -29.28 -6.06 -0.22
CA PRO A 176 -30.49 -5.34 0.17
C PRO A 176 -30.72 -4.09 -0.68
N ALA A 177 -31.97 -3.67 -0.79
CA ALA A 177 -32.33 -2.42 -1.47
C ALA A 177 -31.75 -1.22 -0.71
N ILE A 178 -31.11 -0.30 -1.43
CA ILE A 178 -30.49 0.89 -0.84
C ILE A 178 -31.59 1.85 -0.34
N THR A 179 -31.56 2.15 0.95
CA THR A 179 -32.42 3.15 1.60
C THR A 179 -31.62 4.41 1.95
N ILE A 180 -32.31 5.52 2.22
CA ILE A 180 -31.67 6.78 2.63
C ILE A 180 -30.78 6.55 3.87
N ASP A 181 -31.28 5.82 4.86
CA ASP A 181 -30.55 5.52 6.10
C ASP A 181 -29.29 4.67 5.85
N SER A 182 -29.36 3.74 4.89
CA SER A 182 -28.20 2.90 4.53
C SER A 182 -27.09 3.66 3.80
N THR A 183 -27.41 4.82 3.21
CA THR A 183 -26.45 5.62 2.42
C THR A 183 -25.30 6.11 3.30
N TRP A 184 -25.60 6.47 4.56
CA TRP A 184 -24.58 6.90 5.51
C TRP A 184 -23.63 5.77 5.89
N SER A 185 -24.16 4.59 6.22
CA SER A 185 -23.34 3.41 6.55
C SER A 185 -22.47 2.97 5.37
N ILE A 186 -22.99 3.02 4.14
CA ILE A 186 -22.22 2.76 2.92
C ILE A 186 -21.07 3.78 2.79
N ALA A 187 -21.35 5.07 2.98
CA ALA A 187 -20.33 6.12 2.90
C ALA A 187 -19.24 5.96 3.97
N THR A 188 -19.59 5.61 5.21
CA THR A 188 -18.62 5.34 6.27
C THR A 188 -17.76 4.11 5.96
N ALA A 189 -18.37 3.02 5.47
CA ALA A 189 -17.63 1.83 5.06
C ALA A 189 -16.65 2.13 3.91
N LEU A 190 -17.07 2.89 2.90
CA LEU A 190 -16.22 3.32 1.77
C LEU A 190 -14.95 4.06 2.25
N GLY A 191 -15.07 4.91 3.27
CA GLY A 191 -13.95 5.66 3.83
C GLY A 191 -12.84 4.75 4.37
N VAL A 192 -13.20 3.69 5.09
CA VAL A 192 -12.24 2.70 5.61
C VAL A 192 -11.74 1.78 4.51
N MET A 193 -12.63 1.35 3.60
CA MET A 193 -12.27 0.46 2.50
C MET A 193 -11.28 1.08 1.49
N PHE A 194 -11.21 2.41 1.40
CA PHE A 194 -10.21 3.09 0.56
C PHE A 194 -8.78 2.63 0.88
N TRP A 195 -8.50 2.26 2.13
CA TRP A 195 -7.22 1.68 2.56
C TRP A 195 -6.76 0.50 1.70
N CYS A 196 -7.69 -0.36 1.25
CA CYS A 196 -7.40 -1.54 0.46
C CYS A 196 -6.79 -1.24 -0.92
N PHE A 197 -6.92 0.00 -1.40
CA PHE A 197 -6.39 0.41 -2.70
C PHE A 197 -5.19 1.36 -2.57
N VAL A 198 -4.76 1.66 -1.35
CA VAL A 198 -3.50 2.34 -1.09
C VAL A 198 -2.35 1.37 -1.38
N GLY A 199 -1.45 1.76 -2.28
CA GLY A 199 -0.39 0.91 -2.81
C GLY A 199 -0.15 1.08 -4.31
N ILE A 200 -1.11 1.65 -5.06
CA ILE A 200 -0.91 1.96 -6.50
C ILE A 200 0.22 2.99 -6.68
N GLU A 201 0.30 3.97 -5.79
CA GLU A 201 1.35 4.98 -5.74
C GLU A 201 2.71 4.38 -5.38
N ALA A 202 2.75 3.40 -4.47
CA ALA A 202 3.97 2.66 -4.17
C ALA A 202 4.43 1.83 -5.38
N PHE A 203 3.48 1.19 -6.06
CA PHE A 203 3.75 0.44 -7.28
C PHE A 203 4.25 1.33 -8.43
N ALA A 204 3.87 2.62 -8.46
CA ALA A 204 4.35 3.56 -9.47
C ALA A 204 5.88 3.74 -9.46
N HIS A 205 6.55 3.55 -8.31
CA HIS A 205 8.01 3.57 -8.20
C HIS A 205 8.70 2.38 -8.89
N MET A 206 7.94 1.37 -9.31
CA MET A 206 8.48 0.20 -10.01
C MET A 206 8.38 0.33 -11.53
N GLY A 207 7.86 1.46 -12.04
CA GLY A 207 7.56 1.64 -13.46
C GLY A 207 8.77 1.46 -14.41
N GLU A 208 9.97 1.86 -14.01
CA GLU A 208 11.18 1.72 -14.84
C GLU A 208 11.75 0.28 -14.89
N GLU A 209 11.31 -0.61 -14.01
CA GLU A 209 11.76 -2.01 -13.91
C GLU A 209 10.87 -2.99 -14.70
N PHE A 210 9.79 -2.51 -15.30
CA PHE A 210 8.99 -3.29 -16.23
C PHE A 210 9.76 -3.58 -17.52
N LYS A 211 9.63 -4.81 -18.04
CA LYS A 211 10.18 -5.19 -19.35
C LYS A 211 9.57 -4.36 -20.48
N ASN A 212 8.25 -4.20 -20.46
CA ASN A 212 7.53 -3.30 -21.36
C ASN A 212 6.63 -2.34 -20.54
N PRO A 213 7.18 -1.22 -20.02
CA PRO A 213 6.42 -0.30 -19.18
C PRO A 213 5.20 0.32 -19.88
N GLN A 214 5.21 0.44 -21.21
CA GLN A 214 4.11 1.09 -21.93
C GLN A 214 2.85 0.22 -22.01
N ARG A 215 3.01 -1.11 -21.94
CA ARG A 215 1.95 -2.10 -22.01
C ARG A 215 1.70 -2.76 -20.67
N ASP A 216 2.76 -3.30 -20.07
CA ASP A 216 2.63 -4.22 -18.94
C ASP A 216 2.25 -3.49 -17.64
N PHE A 217 2.77 -2.28 -17.43
CA PHE A 217 2.47 -1.49 -16.23
C PHE A 217 0.99 -1.07 -16.15
N PRO A 218 0.38 -0.50 -17.21
CA PRO A 218 -1.06 -0.23 -17.22
C PRO A 218 -1.94 -1.45 -16.96
N ILE A 219 -1.63 -2.56 -17.61
CA ILE A 219 -2.41 -3.79 -17.46
C ILE A 219 -2.24 -4.34 -16.04
N ALA A 220 -1.02 -4.32 -15.49
CA ALA A 220 -0.76 -4.74 -14.11
C ALA A 220 -1.56 -3.91 -13.11
N ILE A 221 -1.67 -2.59 -13.30
CA ILE A 221 -2.49 -1.72 -12.44
C ILE A 221 -3.97 -2.12 -12.49
N ILE A 222 -4.55 -2.16 -13.68
CA ILE A 222 -5.99 -2.39 -13.83
C ILE A 222 -6.34 -3.79 -13.35
N VAL A 223 -5.64 -4.81 -13.87
CA VAL A 223 -5.91 -6.21 -13.52
C VAL A 223 -5.65 -6.44 -12.05
N GLY A 224 -4.57 -5.91 -11.47
CA GLY A 224 -4.27 -6.06 -10.05
C GLY A 224 -5.33 -5.44 -9.13
N CYS A 225 -5.88 -4.26 -9.50
CA CYS A 225 -6.98 -3.65 -8.75
C CYS A 225 -8.26 -4.49 -8.84
N PHE A 226 -8.62 -4.98 -10.03
CA PHE A 226 -9.80 -5.83 -10.20
C PHE A 226 -9.67 -7.16 -9.46
N VAL A 227 -8.50 -7.78 -9.57
CA VAL A 227 -8.17 -9.05 -8.93
C VAL A 227 -8.25 -8.90 -7.41
N ALA A 228 -7.65 -7.86 -6.83
CA ALA A 228 -7.77 -7.58 -5.39
C ALA A 228 -9.22 -7.25 -4.98
N GLY A 229 -9.91 -6.38 -5.71
CA GLY A 229 -11.28 -5.98 -5.42
C GLY A 229 -12.28 -7.14 -5.44
N LEU A 230 -12.13 -8.08 -6.38
CA LEU A 230 -12.93 -9.29 -6.42
C LEU A 230 -12.65 -10.21 -5.23
N THR A 231 -11.39 -10.36 -4.81
CA THR A 231 -11.05 -11.11 -3.60
C THR A 231 -11.70 -10.50 -2.36
N TYR A 232 -11.64 -9.17 -2.23
CA TYR A 232 -12.24 -8.44 -1.12
C TYR A 232 -13.75 -8.64 -1.05
N TRP A 233 -14.42 -8.50 -2.20
CA TRP A 233 -15.85 -8.71 -2.31
C TRP A 233 -16.23 -10.15 -1.96
N ALA A 234 -15.54 -11.14 -2.54
CA ALA A 234 -15.77 -12.56 -2.26
C ALA A 234 -15.53 -12.93 -0.78
N CYS A 235 -14.46 -12.40 -0.18
CA CYS A 235 -14.16 -12.61 1.23
C CYS A 235 -15.24 -11.99 2.13
N SER A 236 -15.77 -10.82 1.75
CA SER A 236 -16.85 -10.16 2.50
C SER A 236 -18.15 -10.94 2.45
N VAL A 237 -18.48 -11.59 1.33
CA VAL A 237 -19.63 -12.50 1.24
C VAL A 237 -19.52 -13.64 2.25
N VAL A 238 -18.35 -14.27 2.36
CA VAL A 238 -18.11 -15.35 3.34
C VAL A 238 -18.25 -14.81 4.76
N ILE A 239 -17.63 -13.66 5.06
CA ILE A 239 -17.69 -13.05 6.39
C ILE A 239 -19.13 -12.73 6.81
N LEU A 240 -19.93 -12.18 5.89
CA LEU A 240 -21.34 -11.88 6.14
C LEU A 240 -22.14 -13.15 6.42
N LYS A 241 -21.96 -14.19 5.59
CA LYS A 241 -22.66 -15.47 5.73
C LYS A 241 -22.47 -16.09 7.11
N PHE A 242 -21.24 -16.10 7.61
CA PHE A 242 -20.91 -16.74 8.89
C PHE A 242 -20.94 -15.77 10.08
N GLY A 243 -21.28 -14.49 9.87
CA GLY A 243 -21.34 -13.50 10.95
C GLY A 243 -19.98 -13.21 11.59
N ALA A 244 -18.88 -13.37 10.86
CA ALA A 244 -17.52 -13.17 11.38
C ALA A 244 -17.12 -11.67 11.41
N TYR A 245 -17.98 -10.82 11.96
CA TYR A 245 -17.84 -9.37 12.02
C TYR A 245 -18.58 -8.75 13.20
N GLY A 246 -18.36 -7.45 13.48
CA GLY A 246 -19.13 -6.68 14.46
C GLY A 246 -18.61 -6.72 15.90
N SER A 247 -17.47 -7.38 16.14
CA SER A 247 -16.72 -7.32 17.40
C SER A 247 -15.25 -6.97 17.14
N ALA A 248 -14.60 -6.32 18.11
CA ALA A 248 -13.18 -5.98 18.01
C ALA A 248 -12.27 -7.21 17.84
N GLU A 249 -12.73 -8.38 18.28
CA GLU A 249 -12.03 -9.66 18.07
C GLU A 249 -12.01 -10.04 16.59
N PHE A 250 -13.13 -9.87 15.88
CA PHE A 250 -13.23 -10.22 14.46
C PHE A 250 -12.51 -9.24 13.54
N ASP A 251 -12.32 -7.99 13.98
CA ASP A 251 -11.65 -6.96 13.19
C ASP A 251 -10.28 -7.39 12.69
N ASN A 252 -9.53 -8.24 13.42
CA ASN A 252 -8.24 -8.75 12.96
C ASN A 252 -8.16 -10.28 12.86
N ALA A 253 -9.17 -11.01 13.31
CA ALA A 253 -9.16 -12.48 13.38
C ALA A 253 -10.27 -13.16 12.56
N SER A 254 -11.07 -12.42 11.77
CA SER A 254 -12.16 -12.98 10.97
C SER A 254 -11.74 -14.13 10.05
N ILE A 255 -10.66 -13.96 9.26
CA ILE A 255 -10.16 -15.01 8.36
C ILE A 255 -9.58 -16.21 9.13
N PRO A 256 -8.73 -16.05 10.17
CA PRO A 256 -8.32 -17.16 11.03
C PRO A 256 -9.48 -17.91 11.67
N TRP A 257 -10.48 -17.19 12.15
CA TRP A 257 -11.67 -17.79 12.72
C TRP A 257 -12.46 -18.59 11.68
N LEU A 258 -12.71 -18.02 10.49
CA LEU A 258 -13.37 -18.71 9.38
C LEU A 258 -12.63 -19.98 8.97
N SER A 259 -11.31 -19.93 8.94
CA SER A 259 -10.49 -21.10 8.63
C SER A 259 -10.65 -22.22 9.65
N ALA A 260 -10.54 -21.89 10.94
CA ALA A 260 -10.74 -22.85 12.02
C ALA A 260 -12.17 -23.41 12.01
N TYR A 261 -13.17 -22.56 11.73
CA TYR A 261 -14.57 -22.93 11.67
C TYR A 261 -14.89 -23.88 10.52
N LEU A 262 -14.35 -23.63 9.31
CA LEU A 262 -14.68 -24.40 8.10
C LEU A 262 -13.80 -25.64 7.89
N PHE A 263 -12.55 -25.61 8.36
CA PHE A 263 -11.54 -26.64 8.10
C PHE A 263 -10.95 -27.27 9.36
N GLY A 264 -11.34 -26.82 10.55
CA GLY A 264 -10.84 -27.29 11.83
C GLY A 264 -9.54 -26.61 12.28
N ASP A 265 -9.12 -26.87 13.52
CA ASP A 265 -7.98 -26.20 14.16
C ASP A 265 -6.65 -26.36 13.43
N HIS A 266 -6.44 -27.47 12.71
CA HIS A 266 -5.22 -27.68 11.92
C HIS A 266 -5.04 -26.64 10.81
N ALA A 267 -6.13 -25.99 10.35
CA ALA A 267 -6.07 -24.96 9.32
C ALA A 267 -5.55 -23.61 9.85
N LYS A 268 -5.43 -23.43 11.18
CA LYS A 268 -4.85 -22.22 11.79
C LYS A 268 -3.42 -21.99 11.32
N TRP A 269 -2.59 -23.04 11.30
CA TRP A 269 -1.20 -22.94 10.83
C TRP A 269 -1.10 -22.45 9.39
N LEU A 270 -1.92 -23.02 8.49
CA LEU A 270 -1.93 -22.63 7.08
C LEU A 270 -2.34 -21.17 6.90
N ILE A 271 -3.34 -20.71 7.65
CA ILE A 271 -3.74 -19.30 7.63
C ILE A 271 -2.65 -18.40 8.16
N SER A 272 -1.98 -18.76 9.24
CA SER A 272 -0.92 -17.93 9.81
C SER A 272 0.23 -17.79 8.83
N VAL A 273 0.56 -18.85 8.07
CA VAL A 273 1.53 -18.77 6.96
C VAL A 273 1.04 -17.85 5.84
N ILE A 274 -0.22 -17.96 5.40
CA ILE A 274 -0.77 -17.12 4.32
C ILE A 274 -0.88 -15.66 4.76
N GLY A 275 -1.37 -15.39 5.98
CA GLY A 275 -1.51 -14.07 6.58
C GLY A 275 -0.17 -13.39 6.80
N PHE A 276 0.81 -14.12 7.35
CA PHE A 276 2.19 -13.66 7.43
C PHE A 276 2.72 -13.29 6.04
N SER A 277 2.57 -14.20 5.07
CA SER A 277 3.09 -13.99 3.72
C SER A 277 2.44 -12.79 3.02
N ALA A 278 1.13 -12.60 3.17
CA ALA A 278 0.39 -11.47 2.61
C ALA A 278 0.86 -10.14 3.20
N CYS A 279 0.93 -10.04 4.52
CA CYS A 279 1.42 -8.84 5.20
C CYS A 279 2.89 -8.56 4.84
N PHE A 280 3.73 -9.60 4.85
CA PHE A 280 5.13 -9.54 4.44
C PHE A 280 5.27 -9.02 3.01
N ALA A 281 4.49 -9.53 2.06
CA ALA A 281 4.51 -9.11 0.66
C ALA A 281 4.20 -7.62 0.50
N SER A 282 3.17 -7.12 1.20
CA SER A 282 2.78 -5.71 1.16
C SER A 282 3.89 -4.81 1.71
N VAL A 283 4.40 -5.09 2.92
CA VAL A 283 5.50 -4.31 3.52
C VAL A 283 6.76 -4.38 2.66
N ASN A 284 7.03 -5.53 2.05
CA ASN A 284 8.15 -5.72 1.15
C ASN A 284 8.06 -4.84 -0.10
N LEU A 285 6.88 -4.71 -0.71
CA LEU A 285 6.70 -3.80 -1.86
C LEU A 285 6.88 -2.33 -1.47
N TYR A 286 6.36 -1.91 -0.31
CA TYR A 286 6.59 -0.55 0.19
C TYR A 286 8.06 -0.26 0.46
N THR A 287 8.76 -1.20 1.11
CA THR A 287 10.21 -1.06 1.36
C THR A 287 10.98 -0.92 0.04
N GLN A 288 10.60 -1.73 -0.96
CA GLN A 288 11.17 -1.64 -2.32
C GLN A 288 10.93 -0.30 -2.98
N SER A 289 9.67 0.12 -3.00
CA SER A 289 9.21 1.37 -3.56
C SER A 289 9.98 2.56 -2.96
N LEU A 290 10.03 2.63 -1.63
CA LEU A 290 10.69 3.73 -0.92
C LEU A 290 12.20 3.73 -1.14
N ALA A 291 12.85 2.55 -1.18
CA ALA A 291 14.27 2.46 -1.52
C ALA A 291 14.57 2.99 -2.93
N ARG A 292 13.70 2.68 -3.92
CA ARG A 292 13.82 3.18 -5.29
C ARG A 292 13.59 4.67 -5.38
N MET A 293 12.61 5.20 -4.65
CA MET A 293 12.39 6.62 -4.58
C MET A 293 13.59 7.36 -3.98
N VAL A 294 14.11 6.90 -2.84
CA VAL A 294 15.30 7.46 -2.18
C VAL A 294 16.51 7.42 -3.12
N TRP A 295 16.71 6.30 -3.80
CA TRP A 295 17.75 6.18 -4.82
C TRP A 295 17.53 7.12 -6.00
N ALA A 296 16.30 7.25 -6.53
CA ALA A 296 16.00 8.11 -7.66
C ALA A 296 16.26 9.59 -7.33
N GLN A 297 15.90 10.02 -6.12
CA GLN A 297 16.21 11.36 -5.61
C GLN A 297 17.72 11.57 -5.43
N ALA A 298 18.45 10.57 -4.93
CA ALA A 298 19.91 10.64 -4.82
C ALA A 298 20.57 10.71 -6.20
N ARG A 299 20.13 9.90 -7.16
CA ARG A 299 20.61 9.91 -8.55
C ARG A 299 20.41 11.28 -9.20
N GLU A 300 19.27 11.92 -8.96
CA GLU A 300 18.96 13.23 -9.54
C GLU A 300 19.75 14.38 -8.87
N HIS A 301 19.81 14.41 -7.54
CA HIS A 301 20.31 15.59 -6.82
C HIS A 301 21.73 15.45 -6.27
N LYS A 302 22.23 14.22 -6.09
CA LYS A 302 23.57 13.91 -5.57
C LYS A 302 24.12 12.62 -6.21
N PRO A 303 24.36 12.60 -7.54
CA PRO A 303 24.69 11.37 -8.29
C PRO A 303 25.98 10.69 -7.84
N THR A 304 26.94 11.42 -7.25
CA THR A 304 28.19 10.87 -6.72
C THR A 304 28.05 10.20 -5.35
N SER A 305 26.89 10.34 -4.70
CA SER A 305 26.66 9.76 -3.38
C SER A 305 26.58 8.23 -3.42
N ALA A 306 26.93 7.59 -2.30
CA ALA A 306 26.79 6.13 -2.17
C ALA A 306 25.34 5.67 -2.35
N ILE A 307 24.35 6.48 -1.97
CA ILE A 307 22.92 6.18 -2.08
C ILE A 307 22.49 6.03 -3.54
N ALA A 308 23.12 6.76 -4.47
CA ALA A 308 22.81 6.70 -5.90
C ALA A 308 23.39 5.44 -6.60
N ARG A 309 24.15 4.60 -5.90
CA ARG A 309 24.77 3.39 -6.48
C ARG A 309 23.78 2.22 -6.54
N VAL A 310 23.85 1.46 -7.63
CA VAL A 310 23.11 0.20 -7.82
C VAL A 310 24.08 -0.99 -7.67
N SER A 311 23.65 -2.05 -7.00
CA SER A 311 24.43 -3.27 -6.81
C SER A 311 24.54 -4.11 -8.10
N VAL A 312 25.43 -5.10 -8.11
CA VAL A 312 25.56 -6.09 -9.20
C VAL A 312 24.23 -6.81 -9.50
N ARG A 313 23.39 -6.95 -8.47
CA ARG A 313 22.06 -7.57 -8.58
C ARG A 313 21.01 -6.63 -9.18
N GLY A 314 21.32 -5.35 -9.42
CA GLY A 314 20.40 -4.39 -10.00
C GLY A 314 19.50 -3.68 -8.99
N VAL A 315 19.87 -3.73 -7.70
CA VAL A 315 19.10 -3.14 -6.58
C VAL A 315 19.88 -1.98 -5.96
N PRO A 316 19.24 -0.87 -5.57
CA PRO A 316 19.88 0.22 -4.85
C PRO A 316 20.17 -0.15 -3.39
N ALA A 317 21.17 -1.01 -3.17
CA ALA A 317 21.44 -1.65 -1.87
C ALA A 317 21.60 -0.66 -0.72
N ASN A 318 22.31 0.46 -0.94
CA ASN A 318 22.52 1.46 0.10
C ASN A 318 21.21 2.17 0.48
N ALA A 319 20.34 2.46 -0.49
CA ALA A 319 19.02 3.02 -0.21
C ALA A 319 18.13 2.01 0.53
N THR A 320 18.17 0.73 0.12
CA THR A 320 17.47 -0.36 0.81
C THR A 320 17.91 -0.49 2.27
N LEU A 321 19.21 -0.48 2.54
CA LEU A 321 19.75 -0.56 3.90
C LEU A 321 19.35 0.65 4.76
N ILE A 322 19.32 1.86 4.19
CA ILE A 322 18.84 3.05 4.91
C ILE A 322 17.36 2.92 5.26
N VAL A 323 16.51 2.50 4.31
CA VAL A 323 15.08 2.29 4.56
C VAL A 323 14.88 1.21 5.63
N GLY A 324 15.63 0.11 5.56
CA GLY A 324 15.61 -0.94 6.59
C GLY A 324 16.07 -0.47 7.96
N ALA A 325 17.13 0.35 8.03
CA ALA A 325 17.64 0.92 9.27
C ALA A 325 16.64 1.89 9.92
N ILE A 326 15.96 2.71 9.11
CA ILE A 326 14.89 3.58 9.62
C ILE A 326 13.70 2.72 10.09
N LEU A 327 13.32 1.69 9.34
CA LEU A 327 12.23 0.79 9.71
C LEU A 327 12.49 0.08 11.03
N ILE A 328 13.67 -0.52 11.23
CA ILE A 328 13.99 -1.21 12.50
C ILE A 328 14.02 -0.22 13.66
N ALA A 329 14.61 0.97 13.46
CA ALA A 329 14.60 2.03 14.47
C ALA A 329 13.16 2.44 14.83
N SER A 330 12.28 2.49 13.83
CA SER A 330 10.87 2.85 14.00
C SER A 330 10.09 1.78 14.77
N CYS A 331 10.35 0.50 14.52
CA CYS A 331 9.80 -0.60 15.32
C CYS A 331 10.25 -0.51 16.79
N VAL A 332 11.54 -0.25 17.03
CA VAL A 332 12.08 -0.06 18.39
C VAL A 332 11.42 1.15 19.07
N THR A 333 11.31 2.29 18.39
CA THR A 333 10.65 3.47 18.96
C THR A 333 9.17 3.24 19.21
N GLY A 334 8.46 2.52 18.33
CA GLY A 334 7.08 2.14 18.54
C GLY A 334 6.91 1.31 19.80
N SER A 335 7.76 0.30 19.97
CA SER A 335 7.79 -0.57 21.17
C SER A 335 8.05 0.21 22.46
N ILE A 336 8.94 1.21 22.45
CA ILE A 336 9.27 2.02 23.63
C ILE A 336 8.19 3.07 23.92
N SER A 337 7.64 3.70 22.89
CA SER A 337 6.72 4.83 23.02
C SER A 337 5.32 4.44 23.52
N GLY A 338 4.94 3.16 23.36
CA GLY A 338 3.60 2.68 23.70
C GLY A 338 2.49 3.36 22.89
N LEU A 339 2.84 4.07 21.82
CA LEU A 339 1.88 4.76 20.96
C LEU A 339 1.04 3.73 20.19
N ASP A 340 -0.27 3.97 20.18
CA ASP A 340 -1.22 3.05 19.57
C ASP A 340 -1.02 2.95 18.05
N LEU A 341 -1.18 1.74 17.53
CA LEU A 341 -1.15 1.41 16.11
C LEU A 341 -2.15 2.26 15.32
N GLU A 342 -3.32 2.53 15.93
CA GLU A 342 -4.37 3.35 15.34
C GLU A 342 -3.89 4.78 15.02
N PHE A 343 -3.06 5.35 15.89
CA PHE A 343 -2.48 6.67 15.68
C PHE A 343 -1.58 6.68 14.43
N PHE A 344 -0.69 5.68 14.30
CA PHE A 344 0.18 5.53 13.13
C PHE A 344 -0.61 5.31 11.83
N LEU A 345 -1.67 4.51 11.86
CA LEU A 345 -2.52 4.28 10.69
C LEU A 345 -3.23 5.57 10.23
N LYS A 346 -3.74 6.38 11.17
CA LYS A 346 -4.36 7.69 10.84
C LYS A 346 -3.36 8.64 10.18
N LEU A 347 -2.13 8.71 10.70
CA LEU A 347 -1.06 9.54 10.14
C LEU A 347 -0.65 9.08 8.73
N ALA A 348 -0.50 7.78 8.54
CA ALA A 348 -0.20 7.17 7.24
C ALA A 348 -1.28 7.49 6.20
N ASN A 349 -2.54 7.34 6.58
CA ASN A 349 -3.70 7.63 5.72
C ASN A 349 -3.67 9.05 5.16
N GLY A 350 -3.44 10.03 6.03
CA GLY A 350 -3.35 11.42 5.59
C GLY A 350 -2.23 11.63 4.58
N ILE A 351 -1.06 11.01 4.79
CA ILE A 351 0.06 11.11 3.86
C ILE A 351 -0.32 10.52 2.50
N PHE A 352 -0.89 9.32 2.47
CA PHE A 352 -1.25 8.66 1.21
C PHE A 352 -2.29 9.47 0.44
N VAL A 353 -3.37 9.92 1.07
CA VAL A 353 -4.40 10.72 0.38
C VAL A 353 -3.81 12.00 -0.21
N LEU A 354 -2.89 12.67 0.50
CA LEU A 354 -2.20 13.83 -0.03
C LEU A 354 -1.31 13.50 -1.24
N VAL A 355 -0.60 12.37 -1.20
CA VAL A 355 0.18 11.86 -2.34
C VAL A 355 -0.73 11.60 -3.55
N TYR A 356 -1.90 10.97 -3.36
CA TYR A 356 -2.86 10.75 -4.43
C TYR A 356 -3.36 12.06 -5.02
N LEU A 357 -3.73 13.04 -4.19
CA LEU A 357 -4.13 14.37 -4.64
C LEU A 357 -3.07 15.02 -5.52
N LEU A 358 -1.80 15.01 -5.07
CA LEU A 358 -0.68 15.59 -5.82
C LEU A 358 -0.44 14.83 -7.13
N ALA A 359 -0.60 13.51 -7.14
CA ALA A 359 -0.54 12.69 -8.35
C ALA A 359 -1.65 13.06 -9.34
N MET A 360 -2.89 13.23 -8.87
CA MET A 360 -4.03 13.59 -9.71
C MET A 360 -3.91 15.02 -10.26
N LEU A 361 -3.41 15.96 -9.45
CA LEU A 361 -3.09 17.32 -9.91
C LEU A 361 -2.01 17.31 -11.00
N ALA A 362 -0.96 16.52 -10.81
CA ALA A 362 0.08 16.34 -11.82
C ALA A 362 -0.49 15.70 -13.10
N ALA A 363 -1.36 14.69 -12.96
CA ALA A 363 -2.04 14.03 -14.07
C ALA A 363 -2.91 15.00 -14.87
N TYR A 364 -3.73 15.80 -14.19
CA TYR A 364 -4.62 16.77 -14.81
C TYR A 364 -3.85 17.80 -15.66
N LYS A 365 -2.63 18.15 -15.23
CA LYS A 365 -1.75 19.07 -15.96
C LYS A 365 -0.99 18.39 -17.12
N LEU A 366 -0.60 17.13 -16.99
CA LEU A 366 0.24 16.42 -17.96
C LEU A 366 -0.53 15.66 -19.04
N LEU A 367 -1.70 15.13 -18.71
CA LEU A 367 -2.53 14.32 -19.62
C LEU A 367 -3.42 15.22 -20.49
N LYS A 368 -3.84 14.69 -21.64
CA LYS A 368 -4.70 15.36 -22.62
C LYS A 368 -5.86 14.46 -23.03
N GLY A 369 -6.93 15.05 -23.57
CA GLY A 369 -8.11 14.31 -24.02
C GLY A 369 -8.77 13.52 -22.88
N TRP A 370 -9.13 12.25 -23.15
CA TRP A 370 -9.77 11.37 -22.17
C TRP A 370 -9.00 11.21 -20.86
N GLY A 371 -7.67 11.19 -20.93
CA GLY A 371 -6.81 11.08 -19.73
C GLY A 371 -6.95 12.26 -18.77
N LYS A 372 -7.19 13.46 -19.30
CA LYS A 372 -7.40 14.67 -18.48
C LYS A 372 -8.77 14.64 -17.79
N VAL A 373 -9.81 14.16 -18.48
CA VAL A 373 -11.15 14.00 -17.91
C VAL A 373 -11.09 13.02 -16.74
N LEU A 374 -10.42 11.89 -16.95
CA LEU A 374 -10.22 10.86 -15.93
C LEU A 374 -9.44 11.36 -14.72
N ALA A 375 -8.37 12.11 -14.95
CA ALA A 375 -7.61 12.77 -13.89
C ALA A 375 -8.47 13.80 -13.13
N GLY A 376 -9.35 14.54 -13.82
CA GLY A 376 -10.27 15.48 -13.19
C GLY A 376 -11.28 14.78 -12.28
N PHE A 377 -11.88 13.68 -12.74
CA PHE A 377 -12.79 12.87 -11.92
C PHE A 377 -12.07 12.25 -10.72
N SER A 378 -10.87 11.71 -10.95
CA SER A 378 -10.02 11.15 -9.89
C SER A 378 -9.63 12.21 -8.85
N LEU A 379 -9.34 13.43 -9.30
CA LEU A 379 -9.04 14.56 -8.41
C LEU A 379 -10.23 14.87 -7.51
N VAL A 380 -11.44 14.95 -8.07
CA VAL A 380 -12.67 15.18 -7.28
C VAL A 380 -12.87 14.09 -6.23
N LEU A 381 -12.69 12.82 -6.60
CA LEU A 381 -12.79 11.70 -5.66
C LEU A 381 -11.76 11.79 -4.54
N CYS A 382 -10.48 12.02 -4.87
CA CYS A 382 -9.44 12.18 -3.86
C CYS A 382 -9.68 13.42 -2.98
N THR A 383 -10.24 14.50 -3.52
CA THR A 383 -10.63 15.69 -2.72
C THR A 383 -11.79 15.38 -1.80
N ALA A 384 -12.78 14.60 -2.24
CA ALA A 384 -13.89 14.17 -1.38
C ALA A 384 -13.36 13.32 -0.20
N VAL A 385 -12.50 12.33 -0.47
CA VAL A 385 -11.85 11.53 0.60
C VAL A 385 -11.04 12.41 1.55
N PHE A 386 -10.28 13.37 1.01
CA PHE A 386 -9.51 14.33 1.82
C PHE A 386 -10.40 15.15 2.76
N ILE A 387 -11.56 15.62 2.27
CA ILE A 387 -12.52 16.36 3.10
C ILE A 387 -13.13 15.44 4.16
N CYS A 388 -13.51 14.21 3.80
CA CYS A 388 -14.08 13.24 4.74
C CYS A 388 -13.12 12.86 5.87
N LEU A 389 -11.81 12.80 5.61
CA LEU A 389 -10.79 12.53 6.61
C LEU A 389 -10.59 13.69 7.61
N GLY A 390 -11.04 14.90 7.26
CA GLY A 390 -11.13 16.04 8.16
C GLY A 390 -9.84 16.34 8.92
N TRP A 391 -9.92 16.33 10.25
CA TRP A 391 -8.81 16.70 11.16
C TRP A 391 -7.60 15.77 11.05
N SER A 392 -7.79 14.50 10.64
CA SER A 392 -6.67 13.57 10.45
C SER A 392 -5.70 14.03 9.35
N MET A 393 -6.16 14.88 8.43
CA MET A 393 -5.33 15.46 7.37
C MET A 393 -4.35 16.54 7.86
N LEU A 394 -4.60 17.15 9.02
CA LEU A 394 -3.76 18.26 9.51
C LEU A 394 -2.30 17.84 9.64
N TYR A 395 -2.03 16.61 10.05
CA TYR A 395 -0.66 16.08 10.10
C TYR A 395 0.01 16.07 8.72
N ALA A 396 -0.64 15.48 7.71
CA ALA A 396 -0.04 15.38 6.38
C ALA A 396 0.14 16.76 5.74
N VAL A 397 -0.84 17.65 5.93
CA VAL A 397 -0.79 19.03 5.42
C VAL A 397 0.30 19.84 6.12
N THR A 398 0.45 19.72 7.45
CA THR A 398 1.50 20.43 8.20
C THR A 398 2.88 19.93 7.83
N ILE A 399 3.09 18.61 7.76
CA ILE A 399 4.34 18.03 7.27
C ILE A 399 4.65 18.50 5.85
N PHE A 400 3.70 18.40 4.94
CA PHE A 400 3.91 18.83 3.57
C PHE A 400 4.20 20.33 3.48
N ALA A 401 3.49 21.17 4.23
CA ALA A 401 3.73 22.61 4.29
C ALA A 401 5.16 22.89 4.77
N VAL A 402 5.59 22.29 5.88
CA VAL A 402 6.95 22.43 6.44
C VAL A 402 8.02 21.98 5.46
N LEU A 403 7.79 20.86 4.75
CA LEU A 403 8.69 20.30 3.75
C LEU A 403 8.66 21.06 2.41
N SER A 404 7.59 21.79 2.12
CA SER A 404 7.43 22.63 0.92
C SER A 404 8.08 24.01 1.06
N LEU A 405 8.37 24.43 2.29
CA LEU A 405 9.13 25.64 2.53
C LEU A 405 10.50 25.54 1.84
N PRO A 406 10.98 26.59 1.17
CA PRO A 406 12.25 26.58 0.46
C PRO A 406 13.44 26.62 1.44
N TRP A 407 13.70 25.53 2.17
CA TRP A 407 14.82 25.39 3.11
C TRP A 407 16.18 25.64 2.44
N LYS A 408 16.29 25.36 1.13
CA LYS A 408 17.50 25.65 0.32
C LYS A 408 17.76 27.15 0.15
N GLN A 409 16.73 27.99 0.11
CA GLN A 409 16.91 29.45 0.03
C GLN A 409 17.34 30.02 1.38
N TRP A 410 16.82 29.46 2.48
CA TRP A 410 17.21 29.87 3.83
C TRP A 410 18.67 29.52 4.16
N ARG A 411 19.15 28.31 3.80
CA ARG A 411 20.56 27.94 3.94
C ARG A 411 21.52 28.77 3.07
N LYS A 412 21.17 29.08 1.81
CA LYS A 412 22.00 29.95 0.94
C LYS A 412 22.07 31.41 1.43
N LYS A 413 21.02 31.88 2.11
CA LYS A 413 20.99 33.24 2.69
C LYS A 413 21.85 33.33 3.95
N ASN A 414 21.90 32.26 4.75
CA ASN A 414 22.73 32.21 5.95
C ASN A 414 24.21 31.90 5.67
N THR A 415 24.57 31.14 4.62
CA THR A 415 25.99 30.98 4.25
C THR A 415 26.61 32.24 3.66
N ARG A 416 25.83 33.12 3.02
CA ARG A 416 26.33 34.44 2.58
C ARG A 416 26.52 35.44 3.74
N ARG A 417 25.75 35.32 4.82
CA ARG A 417 25.87 36.18 6.02
C ARG A 417 27.01 35.82 6.98
N VAL A 418 27.73 34.72 6.74
CA VAL A 418 28.89 34.29 7.53
C VAL A 418 30.20 34.57 6.78
N THR A 419 30.11 34.99 5.52
CA THR A 419 31.26 35.35 4.66
C THR A 419 31.34 36.84 4.35
N ASP A 420 30.44 37.64 4.91
CA ASP A 420 30.49 39.11 4.98
C ASP A 420 30.66 39.48 6.45
#